data_AF-A0A532E1Q2-F1
#
_entry.id   AF-A0A532E1Q2-F1
#
_cell.length_a   1.000
_cell.length_b   1.000
_cell.length_c   1.000
_cell.angle_alpha   90.00
_cell.angle_beta   90.00
_cell.angle_gamma   90.00
#
_symmetry.space_group_name_H-M   'P 1'
#
loop_
_entity.id
_entity.type
_entity.pdbx_description
1 polymer ?
#
loop_
_entity_poly.entity_id
_entity_poly.type
_entity_poly.pdbx_seq_one_letter_code
_entity_poly.pdbx_strand_id
1 'polypeptide(L)'
;MIRNTCEKTDLLGRPAGERLAVQRLTASALLLLVSLTGCLSPIALHRAVVEYDRTVSRVDAELLLLNIARARHHHPLHFTAVSTVAATFDFRTTAGLTGGFFDGLAEGVPFDVVKRFFRFNLGTEVAENPTVTIVPIQGEEFTKRVLAPLDEAKFEFLFHRGTDPALLLRLLAQGIAVDDRPGSDFPYLLSNNPSRPEEYREFRHIALHLSSLKQSNALYAQPLIWEEV
;
A
#
# COMPACT_ATOMS: atom_id res chain seq x y z
N MET A 1 26.98 77.05 -21.17
CA MET A 1 25.85 77.40 -20.29
C MET A 1 24.92 76.19 -20.25
N ILE A 2 24.61 75.70 -19.03
CA ILE A 2 23.65 74.63 -18.69
C ILE A 2 24.08 73.17 -18.98
N ARG A 3 24.38 72.41 -17.93
CA ARG A 3 23.66 71.17 -17.60
C ARG A 3 23.79 70.82 -16.12
N ASN A 4 22.63 70.50 -15.55
CA ASN A 4 22.28 70.59 -14.14
C ASN A 4 22.84 69.45 -13.28
N THR A 5 23.25 69.83 -12.08
CA THR A 5 23.21 69.06 -10.84
C THR A 5 21.77 68.86 -10.36
N CYS A 6 21.45 67.68 -9.83
CA CYS A 6 20.25 67.41 -9.00
C CYS A 6 20.65 66.24 -8.10
N GLU A 7 21.18 66.47 -6.90
CA GLU A 7 20.49 66.85 -5.65
C GLU A 7 19.68 65.68 -5.05
N LYS A 8 20.14 65.25 -3.87
CA LYS A 8 19.52 64.22 -3.02
C LYS A 8 18.12 64.67 -2.64
N THR A 9 17.12 63.84 -2.97
CA THR A 9 15.82 63.91 -2.33
C THR A 9 15.32 62.49 -2.05
N ASP A 10 14.73 62.34 -0.86
CA ASP A 10 13.91 61.24 -0.37
C ASP A 10 14.67 59.97 0.09
N LEU A 11 14.59 59.53 1.36
CA LEU A 11 13.38 59.22 2.11
C LEU A 11 13.58 59.45 3.62
N LEU A 12 13.61 60.72 4.05
CA LEU A 12 13.58 61.09 5.47
C LEU A 12 12.18 61.63 5.78
N GLY A 13 11.23 60.71 5.98
CA GLY A 13 9.85 61.07 6.30
C GLY A 13 8.83 60.04 5.85
N ARG A 14 8.82 58.86 6.47
CA ARG A 14 7.60 58.03 6.50
C ARG A 14 7.09 57.99 7.94
N PRO A 15 5.80 58.31 8.18
CA PRO A 15 5.25 58.37 9.53
C PRO A 15 5.41 57.00 10.20
N ALA A 16 5.72 57.01 11.51
CA ALA A 16 5.97 55.81 12.31
C ALA A 16 4.85 54.74 12.18
N GLY A 17 3.63 55.15 11.82
CA GLY A 17 2.48 54.28 11.57
C GLY A 17 2.61 53.34 10.35
N GLU A 18 3.25 53.77 9.25
CA GLU A 18 3.41 52.91 8.06
C GLU A 18 4.46 51.80 8.29
N ARG A 19 5.53 52.08 9.04
CA ARG A 19 6.57 51.08 9.38
C ARG A 19 6.01 49.99 10.30
N LEU A 20 5.13 50.38 11.22
CA LEU A 20 4.47 49.45 12.14
C LEU A 20 3.44 48.57 11.42
N ALA A 21 2.72 49.12 10.43
CA ALA A 21 1.79 48.36 9.60
C ALA A 21 2.51 47.32 8.73
N VAL A 22 3.62 47.69 8.09
CA VAL A 22 4.45 46.78 7.29
C VAL A 22 5.08 45.70 8.18
N GLN A 23 5.60 46.05 9.37
CA GLN A 23 6.11 45.06 10.32
C GLN A 23 5.04 44.07 10.79
N ARG A 24 3.82 44.54 11.07
CA ARG A 24 2.70 43.68 11.47
C ARG A 24 2.26 42.74 10.35
N LEU A 25 2.22 43.22 9.10
CA LEU A 25 1.93 42.41 7.92
C LEU A 25 3.00 41.34 7.66
N THR A 26 4.28 41.67 7.84
CA THR A 26 5.37 40.70 7.71
C THR A 26 5.37 39.67 8.84
N ALA A 27 5.03 40.07 10.07
CA ALA A 27 4.93 39.18 11.22
C ALA A 27 3.76 38.21 11.08
N SER A 28 2.59 38.68 10.59
CA SER A 28 1.45 37.80 10.33
C SER A 28 1.74 36.82 9.19
N ALA A 29 2.45 37.25 8.14
CA ALA A 29 2.86 36.35 7.06
C ALA A 29 3.83 35.27 7.55
N LEU A 30 4.81 35.63 8.38
CA LEU A 30 5.75 34.68 8.97
C LEU A 30 5.06 33.68 9.92
N LEU A 31 4.10 34.14 10.72
CA LEU A 31 3.30 33.28 11.59
C LEU A 31 2.43 32.30 10.79
N LEU A 32 1.87 32.77 9.66
CA LEU A 32 1.12 31.92 8.73
C LEU A 32 2.03 30.84 8.11
N LEU A 33 3.22 31.22 7.64
CA LEU A 33 4.22 30.29 7.08
C LEU A 33 4.66 29.21 8.09
N VAL A 34 4.83 29.56 9.37
CA VAL A 34 5.16 28.59 10.44
C VAL A 34 3.99 27.64 10.75
N SER A 35 2.74 28.10 10.61
CA SER A 35 1.58 27.22 10.79
C SER A 35 1.41 26.19 9.67
N LEU A 36 1.92 26.46 8.46
CA LEU A 36 1.86 25.54 7.32
C LEU A 36 2.89 24.39 7.38
N THR A 37 4.01 24.55 8.11
CA THR A 37 5.05 23.51 8.19
C THR A 37 4.64 22.29 9.03
N GLY A 38 3.61 22.41 9.87
CA GLY A 38 3.10 21.30 10.69
C GLY A 38 2.19 20.30 9.95
N CYS A 39 1.65 20.66 8.79
CA CYS A 39 0.73 19.80 8.03
C CYS A 39 1.40 18.80 7.09
N LEU A 40 2.72 18.95 6.85
CA LEU A 40 3.46 18.07 5.95
C LEU A 40 3.71 16.68 6.55
N SER A 41 3.87 16.58 7.87
CA SER A 41 4.19 15.30 8.55
C SER A 41 3.06 14.26 8.48
N PRO A 42 1.76 14.59 8.73
CA PRO A 42 0.68 13.60 8.60
C PRO A 42 0.44 13.12 7.16
N ILE A 43 0.65 14.00 6.16
CA ILE A 43 0.48 13.66 4.74
C ILE A 43 1.59 12.72 4.26
N ALA A 44 2.83 12.97 4.68
CA ALA A 44 3.96 12.10 4.39
C ALA A 44 3.77 10.71 5.01
N LEU A 45 3.35 10.66 6.29
CA LEU A 45 3.07 9.40 6.98
C LEU A 45 1.97 8.59 6.31
N HIS A 46 0.84 9.22 5.95
CA HIS A 46 -0.27 8.52 5.30
C HIS A 46 0.16 7.86 3.97
N ARG A 47 0.94 8.57 3.16
CA ARG A 47 1.46 8.03 1.89
C ARG A 47 2.43 6.87 2.13
N ALA A 48 3.31 6.97 3.11
CA ALA A 48 4.27 5.91 3.44
C ALA A 48 3.54 4.62 3.88
N VAL A 49 2.55 4.73 4.77
CA VAL A 49 1.77 3.56 5.22
C VAL A 49 1.03 2.88 4.06
N VAL A 50 0.40 3.65 3.18
CA VAL A 50 -0.28 3.09 2.00
C VAL A 50 0.71 2.41 1.06
N GLU A 51 1.91 2.97 0.86
CA GLU A 51 2.91 2.36 0.00
C GLU A 51 3.53 1.09 0.62
N TYR A 52 3.64 1.04 1.94
CA TYR A 52 4.04 -0.17 2.66
C TYR A 52 3.02 -1.29 2.49
N ASP A 53 1.74 -1.00 2.70
CA ASP A 53 0.67 -1.98 2.51
C ASP A 53 0.62 -2.54 1.07
N ARG A 54 0.77 -1.67 0.07
CA ARG A 54 0.88 -2.08 -1.33
C ARG A 54 2.08 -2.99 -1.58
N THR A 55 3.23 -2.64 -1.00
CA THR A 55 4.46 -3.42 -1.16
C THR A 55 4.32 -4.80 -0.50
N VAL A 56 3.75 -4.86 0.70
CA VAL A 56 3.45 -6.12 1.40
C VAL A 56 2.51 -6.99 0.57
N SER A 57 1.39 -6.42 0.12
CA SER A 57 0.41 -7.13 -0.72
C SER A 57 1.04 -7.68 -2.01
N ARG A 58 1.95 -6.92 -2.62
CA ARG A 58 2.69 -7.35 -3.81
C ARG A 58 3.65 -8.50 -3.50
N VAL A 59 4.41 -8.40 -2.41
CA VAL A 59 5.34 -9.46 -1.98
C VAL A 59 4.58 -10.76 -1.68
N ASP A 60 3.43 -10.68 -1.02
CA ASP A 60 2.58 -11.85 -0.76
C ASP A 60 2.13 -12.54 -2.06
N ALA A 61 1.73 -11.76 -3.07
CA ALA A 61 1.37 -12.29 -4.39
C ALA A 61 2.56 -12.94 -5.11
N GLU A 62 3.74 -12.31 -5.06
CA GLU A 62 4.98 -12.85 -5.65
C GLU A 62 5.42 -14.16 -4.97
N LEU A 63 5.29 -14.26 -3.65
CA LEU A 63 5.56 -15.48 -2.88
C LEU A 63 4.57 -16.60 -3.19
N LEU A 64 3.29 -16.26 -3.39
CA LEU A 64 2.29 -17.24 -3.82
C LEU A 64 2.60 -17.78 -5.23
N LEU A 65 2.96 -16.89 -6.18
CA LEU A 65 3.40 -17.29 -7.52
C LEU A 65 4.63 -18.19 -7.49
N LEU A 66 5.59 -17.87 -6.63
CA LEU A 66 6.77 -18.71 -6.41
C LEU A 66 6.38 -20.10 -5.86
N ASN A 67 5.40 -20.17 -4.96
CA ASN A 67 4.87 -21.45 -4.48
C ASN A 67 4.14 -22.24 -5.58
N ILE A 68 3.43 -21.59 -6.51
CA ILE A 68 2.84 -22.26 -7.68
C ILE A 68 3.95 -22.85 -8.56
N ALA A 69 5.03 -22.09 -8.81
CA ALA A 69 6.18 -22.59 -9.57
C ALA A 69 6.87 -23.76 -8.87
N ARG A 70 7.06 -23.68 -7.54
CA ARG A 70 7.59 -24.79 -6.73
C ARG A 70 6.71 -26.02 -6.82
N ALA A 71 5.39 -25.88 -6.69
CA ALA A 71 4.44 -26.98 -6.81
C ALA A 71 4.57 -27.71 -8.15
N ARG A 72 4.67 -26.96 -9.26
CA ARG A 72 4.86 -27.53 -10.61
C ARG A 72 6.13 -28.37 -10.71
N HIS A 73 7.20 -27.95 -10.04
CA HIS A 73 8.50 -28.64 -10.04
C HIS A 73 8.68 -29.59 -8.85
N HIS A 74 7.61 -29.91 -8.11
CA HIS A 74 7.63 -30.80 -6.94
C HIS A 74 8.62 -30.35 -5.85
N HIS A 75 8.86 -29.05 -5.74
CA HIS A 75 9.65 -28.47 -4.66
C HIS A 75 8.77 -28.20 -3.43
N PRO A 76 9.34 -28.28 -2.20
CA PRO A 76 8.60 -27.96 -0.98
C PRO A 76 8.02 -26.54 -1.02
N LEU A 77 6.73 -26.42 -0.67
CA LEU A 77 6.06 -25.13 -0.52
C LEU A 77 6.57 -24.41 0.72
N HIS A 78 6.61 -23.08 0.69
CA HIS A 78 7.03 -22.28 1.84
C HIS A 78 6.15 -21.04 1.97
N PHE A 79 5.40 -20.93 3.06
CA PHE A 79 4.53 -19.79 3.33
C PHE A 79 5.17 -18.86 4.35
N THR A 80 5.32 -17.59 3.98
CA THR A 80 5.80 -16.51 4.86
C THR A 80 4.74 -15.43 4.88
N ALA A 81 4.43 -14.92 6.07
CA ALA A 81 3.54 -13.78 6.22
C ALA A 81 4.32 -12.60 6.78
N VAL A 82 4.09 -11.41 6.23
CA VAL A 82 4.54 -10.17 6.85
C VAL A 82 3.56 -9.86 7.98
N SER A 83 4.01 -10.04 9.23
CA SER A 83 3.12 -9.95 10.40
C SER A 83 2.90 -8.52 10.87
N THR A 84 3.95 -7.68 10.83
CA THR A 84 3.92 -6.29 11.28
C THR A 84 4.98 -5.46 10.56
N VAL A 85 4.63 -4.24 10.17
CA VAL A 85 5.57 -3.21 9.71
C VAL A 85 5.56 -2.08 10.74
N ALA A 86 6.68 -1.84 11.41
CA ALA A 86 6.83 -0.76 12.40
C ALA A 86 7.81 0.28 11.85
N ALA A 87 7.31 1.46 11.48
CA ALA A 87 8.13 2.55 10.96
C ALA A 87 8.21 3.70 11.98
N THR A 88 9.44 4.16 12.25
CA THR A 88 9.67 5.39 13.01
C THR A 88 10.09 6.48 12.04
N PHE A 89 9.39 7.62 12.09
CA PHE A 89 9.65 8.78 11.25
C PHE A 89 10.19 9.92 12.13
N ASP A 90 11.41 10.38 11.84
CA ASP A 90 11.99 11.57 12.46
C ASP A 90 11.98 12.72 11.45
N PHE A 91 11.10 13.69 11.69
CA PHE A 91 10.98 14.91 10.89
C PHE A 91 11.69 16.06 11.60
N ARG A 92 12.86 16.46 11.12
CA ARG A 92 13.62 17.57 11.69
C ARG A 92 13.57 18.78 10.79
N THR A 93 12.92 19.83 11.26
CA THR A 93 13.00 21.15 10.63
C THR A 93 13.93 22.02 11.46
N THR A 94 15.05 22.42 10.88
CA THR A 94 16.02 23.32 11.52
C THR A 94 15.90 24.71 10.91
N ALA A 95 15.61 25.70 11.75
CA ALA A 95 15.63 27.10 11.39
C ALA A 95 16.48 27.82 12.44
N GLY A 96 17.57 28.45 12.02
CA GLY A 96 18.51 29.09 12.94
C GLY A 96 19.01 30.43 12.40
N LEU A 97 19.33 31.31 13.34
CA LEU A 97 19.97 32.60 13.09
C LEU A 97 21.32 32.55 13.80
N THR A 98 22.41 32.51 13.04
CA THR A 98 23.77 32.53 13.58
C THR A 98 24.35 33.92 13.41
N GLY A 99 24.67 34.59 14.52
CA GLY A 99 25.38 35.87 14.55
C GLY A 99 26.59 35.77 15.48
N GLY A 100 27.72 36.40 15.12
CA GLY A 100 28.84 36.56 16.05
C GLY A 100 28.47 37.57 17.15
N PHE A 101 29.15 37.59 18.29
CA PHE A 101 29.04 38.69 19.26
C PHE A 101 30.33 39.49 19.22
N PHE A 102 30.24 40.79 18.91
CA PHE A 102 31.31 41.75 19.15
C PHE A 102 30.75 42.88 20.01
N ASP A 103 31.45 43.14 21.12
CA ASP A 103 31.25 44.28 22.00
C ASP A 103 31.76 45.53 21.27
N GLY A 104 30.86 46.27 20.60
CA GLY A 104 31.23 47.44 19.82
C GLY A 104 30.37 47.68 18.58
N LEU A 105 29.04 47.76 18.73
CA LEU A 105 28.20 48.36 17.69
C LEU A 105 28.31 49.88 17.80
N ALA A 106 29.34 50.44 17.17
CA ALA A 106 29.45 51.89 17.00
C ALA A 106 28.29 52.41 16.13
N GLU A 107 27.74 53.55 16.53
CA GLU A 107 26.67 54.26 15.83
C GLU A 107 27.09 54.55 14.37
N GLY A 108 26.35 54.01 13.39
CA GLY A 108 26.58 54.29 11.95
C GLY A 108 26.93 53.10 11.04
N VAL A 109 26.85 51.85 11.51
CA VAL A 109 27.12 50.67 10.65
C VAL A 109 26.07 50.54 9.54
N PRO A 110 26.47 50.44 8.25
CA PRO A 110 25.54 50.26 7.13
C PRO A 110 24.75 48.96 7.26
N PHE A 111 23.46 49.00 6.93
CA PHE A 111 22.53 47.87 7.03
C PHE A 111 22.99 46.61 6.26
N ASP A 112 23.76 46.77 5.19
CA ASP A 112 24.32 45.65 4.41
C ASP A 112 25.40 44.85 5.16
N VAL A 113 26.09 45.49 6.11
CA VAL A 113 27.08 44.84 6.99
C VAL A 113 26.36 44.01 8.05
N VAL A 114 25.21 44.50 8.55
CA VAL A 114 24.34 43.77 9.48
C VAL A 114 23.73 42.51 8.83
N LYS A 115 23.41 42.57 7.53
CA LYS A 115 22.92 41.40 6.76
C LYS A 115 23.97 40.30 6.60
N ARG A 116 25.25 40.65 6.48
CA ARG A 116 26.36 39.69 6.38
C ARG A 116 26.70 39.06 7.74
N PHE A 117 26.32 39.74 8.82
CA PHE A 117 26.55 39.32 10.20
C PHE A 117 25.56 38.25 10.69
N PHE A 118 24.30 38.33 10.27
CA PHE A 118 23.28 37.33 10.60
C PHE A 118 23.11 36.33 9.45
N ARG A 119 23.58 35.10 9.64
CA ARG A 119 23.34 33.99 8.72
C ARG A 119 22.06 33.26 9.12
N PHE A 120 21.07 33.27 8.23
CA PHE A 120 19.87 32.43 8.37
C PHE A 120 20.12 31.08 7.72
N ASN A 121 19.92 29.99 8.47
CA ASN A 121 19.89 28.64 7.92
C ASN A 121 18.48 28.07 8.05
N LEU A 122 18.01 27.45 6.96
CA LEU A 122 16.76 26.71 6.91
C LEU A 122 17.07 25.35 6.30
N GLY A 123 16.82 24.28 7.05
CA GLY A 123 17.04 22.91 6.63
C GLY A 123 15.85 22.04 7.03
N THR A 124 15.47 21.13 6.13
CA THR A 124 14.46 20.09 6.39
C THR A 124 15.12 18.74 6.20
N GLU A 125 15.04 17.88 7.20
CA GLU A 125 15.55 16.51 7.16
C GLU A 125 14.40 15.54 7.50
N VAL A 126 14.31 14.48 6.72
CA VAL A 126 13.36 13.38 6.92
C VAL A 126 14.19 12.11 7.02
N ALA A 127 14.18 11.48 8.20
CA ALA A 127 14.84 10.20 8.42
C ALA A 127 13.78 9.14 8.73
N GLU A 128 13.91 7.98 8.10
CA GLU A 128 13.01 6.83 8.27
C GLU A 128 13.83 5.59 8.64
N ASN A 129 13.39 4.86 9.67
CA ASN A 129 13.98 3.58 10.03
C ASN A 129 12.85 2.54 10.24
N PRO A 130 12.42 1.86 9.17
CA PRO A 130 11.34 0.88 9.24
C PRO A 130 11.90 -0.49 9.61
N THR A 131 11.33 -1.11 10.65
CA THR A 131 11.59 -2.49 11.02
C THR A 131 10.46 -3.38 10.48
N VAL A 132 10.81 -4.34 9.63
CA VAL A 132 9.86 -5.31 9.06
C VAL A 132 10.05 -6.65 9.74
N THR A 133 8.98 -7.20 10.33
CA THR A 133 9.00 -8.52 10.98
C THR A 133 8.37 -9.56 10.06
N ILE A 134 9.22 -10.39 9.46
CA ILE A 134 8.82 -11.50 8.58
C ILE A 134 8.77 -12.78 9.41
N VAL A 135 7.59 -13.39 9.50
CA VAL A 135 7.40 -14.64 10.26
C VAL A 135 7.12 -15.78 9.28
N PRO A 136 8.05 -16.74 9.13
CA PRO A 136 7.79 -17.94 8.35
C PRO A 136 6.76 -18.82 9.08
N ILE A 137 5.78 -19.34 8.34
CA ILE A 137 4.83 -20.33 8.87
C ILE A 137 5.55 -21.68 8.81
N GLN A 138 5.96 -22.20 9.97
CA GLN A 138 6.72 -23.44 10.10
C GLN A 138 6.01 -24.47 10.97
N GLY A 139 6.45 -25.73 10.90
CA GLY A 139 6.00 -26.79 11.78
C GLY A 139 4.53 -27.18 11.58
N GLU A 140 3.79 -27.31 12.68
CA GLU A 140 2.41 -27.83 12.70
C GLU A 140 1.43 -26.96 11.90
N GLU A 141 1.59 -25.63 11.94
CA GLU A 141 0.68 -24.70 11.25
C GLU A 141 0.81 -24.81 9.73
N PHE A 142 2.02 -25.02 9.22
CA PHE A 142 2.27 -25.32 7.81
C PHE A 142 1.60 -26.64 7.42
N THR A 143 1.86 -27.69 8.19
CA THR A 143 1.33 -29.04 7.94
C THR A 143 -0.20 -29.03 7.93
N LYS A 144 -0.84 -28.36 8.88
CA LYS A 144 -2.30 -28.20 8.91
C LYS A 144 -2.82 -27.47 7.68
N ARG A 145 -2.17 -26.40 7.22
CA ARG A 145 -2.64 -25.64 6.05
C ARG A 145 -2.49 -26.39 4.73
N VAL A 146 -1.48 -27.26 4.61
CA VAL A 146 -1.21 -28.02 3.38
C VAL A 146 -1.95 -29.36 3.36
N LEU A 147 -2.04 -30.05 4.50
CA LEU A 147 -2.57 -31.41 4.59
C LEU A 147 -3.99 -31.49 5.12
N ALA A 148 -4.56 -30.40 5.65
CA ALA A 148 -5.97 -30.43 6.03
C ALA A 148 -6.83 -30.60 4.78
N PRO A 149 -7.72 -31.61 4.77
CA PRO A 149 -8.65 -31.79 3.67
C PRO A 149 -9.55 -30.55 3.51
N LEU A 150 -9.97 -30.31 2.28
CA LEU A 150 -10.96 -29.28 2.00
C LEU A 150 -12.32 -29.76 2.53
N ASP A 151 -12.89 -28.96 3.43
CA ASP A 151 -14.21 -29.21 3.99
C ASP A 151 -15.30 -28.77 3.00
N GLU A 152 -16.38 -29.54 2.90
CA GLU A 152 -17.52 -29.26 2.02
C GLU A 152 -18.14 -27.89 2.34
N ALA A 153 -18.23 -27.55 3.63
CA ALA A 153 -18.75 -26.27 4.10
C ALA A 153 -17.96 -25.07 3.52
N LYS A 154 -16.65 -25.23 3.25
CA LYS A 154 -15.85 -24.16 2.62
C LYS A 154 -16.22 -23.97 1.16
N PHE A 155 -16.46 -25.06 0.44
CA PHE A 155 -16.93 -25.00 -0.95
C PHE A 155 -18.32 -24.34 -1.02
N GLU A 156 -19.25 -24.81 -0.18
CA GLU A 156 -20.60 -24.26 -0.09
C GLU A 156 -20.59 -22.77 0.21
N PHE A 157 -19.80 -22.34 1.20
CA PHE A 157 -19.65 -20.93 1.54
C PHE A 157 -19.17 -20.09 0.36
N LEU A 158 -18.10 -20.52 -0.32
CA LEU A 158 -17.56 -19.80 -1.47
C LEU A 158 -18.54 -19.77 -2.65
N PHE A 159 -19.27 -20.86 -2.85
CA PHE A 159 -20.30 -20.96 -3.87
C PHE A 159 -21.43 -19.96 -3.59
N HIS A 160 -21.99 -19.93 -2.38
CA HIS A 160 -23.08 -19.01 -2.03
C HIS A 160 -22.66 -17.54 -1.99
N ARG A 161 -21.38 -17.24 -1.73
CA ARG A 161 -20.84 -15.87 -1.76
C ARG A 161 -20.77 -15.26 -3.17
N GLY A 162 -21.16 -16.01 -4.20
CA GLY A 162 -21.19 -15.53 -5.59
C GLY A 162 -19.90 -15.78 -6.38
N THR A 163 -18.98 -16.61 -5.88
CA THR A 163 -17.77 -16.96 -6.64
C THR A 163 -18.14 -17.76 -7.89
N ASP A 164 -17.41 -17.53 -8.98
CA ASP A 164 -17.59 -18.23 -10.25
C ASP A 164 -17.41 -19.76 -10.08
N PRO A 165 -18.42 -20.59 -10.41
CA PRO A 165 -18.34 -22.05 -10.33
C PRO A 165 -17.18 -22.62 -11.11
N ALA A 166 -16.88 -22.10 -12.31
CA ALA A 166 -15.76 -22.56 -13.11
C ALA A 166 -14.42 -22.33 -12.40
N LEU A 167 -14.25 -21.21 -11.70
CA LEU A 167 -13.06 -20.96 -10.90
C LEU A 167 -12.98 -21.92 -9.71
N LEU A 168 -14.07 -22.06 -8.97
CA LEU A 168 -14.13 -22.94 -7.79
C LEU A 168 -13.82 -24.39 -8.15
N LEU A 169 -14.51 -24.94 -9.15
CA LEU A 169 -14.33 -26.33 -9.57
C LEU A 169 -12.90 -26.57 -10.06
N ARG A 170 -12.32 -25.62 -10.81
CA ARG A 170 -10.95 -25.75 -11.30
C ARG A 170 -9.90 -25.73 -10.19
N LEU A 171 -10.16 -25.04 -9.09
CA LEU A 171 -9.23 -24.92 -7.97
C LEU A 171 -9.43 -26.02 -6.91
N LEU A 172 -10.66 -26.44 -6.67
CA LEU A 172 -11.04 -27.26 -5.52
C LEU A 172 -11.42 -28.69 -5.88
N ALA A 173 -11.93 -28.94 -7.09
CA ALA A 173 -12.43 -30.26 -7.46
C ALA A 173 -11.36 -31.06 -8.22
N GLN A 174 -11.24 -32.35 -7.89
CA GLN A 174 -10.42 -33.30 -8.65
C GLN A 174 -11.07 -33.68 -10.00
N GLY A 175 -12.39 -33.61 -10.09
CA GLY A 175 -13.16 -33.94 -11.28
C GLY A 175 -14.66 -33.94 -10.99
N ILE A 176 -15.46 -34.25 -12.01
CA ILE A 176 -16.92 -34.37 -11.92
C ILE A 176 -17.27 -35.83 -12.20
N ALA A 177 -17.89 -36.50 -11.23
CA ALA A 177 -18.45 -37.83 -11.42
C ALA A 177 -19.79 -37.71 -12.16
N VAL A 178 -19.96 -38.48 -13.23
CA VAL A 178 -21.19 -38.52 -14.02
C VAL A 178 -21.72 -39.96 -14.04
N ASP A 179 -22.94 -40.13 -13.54
CA ASP A 179 -23.69 -41.38 -13.53
C ASP A 179 -24.41 -41.58 -14.87
N ASP A 180 -23.66 -41.75 -15.96
CA ASP A 180 -24.29 -41.94 -17.28
C ASP A 180 -23.50 -42.87 -18.18
N ARG A 181 -23.43 -44.15 -17.78
CA ARG A 181 -23.08 -45.24 -18.69
C ARG A 181 -24.03 -46.43 -18.48
N PRO A 182 -24.88 -46.76 -19.46
CA PRO A 182 -25.62 -48.03 -19.42
C PRO A 182 -24.63 -49.20 -19.39
N GLY A 183 -24.62 -49.98 -18.30
CA GLY A 183 -23.79 -51.17 -18.12
C GLY A 183 -22.52 -51.00 -17.25
N SER A 184 -22.36 -49.88 -16.55
CA SER A 184 -21.29 -49.68 -15.55
C SER A 184 -21.89 -49.29 -14.21
N ASP A 185 -21.55 -50.03 -13.15
CA ASP A 185 -21.94 -49.68 -11.77
C ASP A 185 -21.12 -48.52 -11.18
N PHE A 186 -20.08 -48.07 -11.90
CA PHE A 186 -19.20 -47.00 -11.45
C PHE A 186 -19.42 -45.70 -12.24
N PRO A 187 -19.45 -44.53 -11.56
CA PRO A 187 -19.51 -43.23 -12.21
C PRO A 187 -18.30 -43.00 -13.09
N TYR A 188 -18.51 -42.37 -14.24
CA TYR A 188 -17.41 -41.89 -15.07
C TYR A 188 -16.87 -40.57 -14.51
N LEU A 189 -15.59 -40.54 -14.14
CA LEU A 189 -14.94 -39.35 -13.59
C LEU A 189 -14.33 -38.49 -14.71
N LEU A 190 -14.88 -37.31 -14.92
CA LEU A 190 -14.30 -36.26 -15.74
C LEU A 190 -13.21 -35.52 -14.97
N SER A 191 -11.95 -35.91 -15.17
CA SER A 191 -10.84 -35.37 -14.39
C SER A 191 -10.50 -33.90 -14.70
N ASN A 192 -10.29 -33.10 -13.65
CA ASN A 192 -9.70 -31.76 -13.70
C ASN A 192 -8.17 -31.85 -13.87
N ASN A 193 -7.70 -32.52 -14.92
CA ASN A 193 -6.29 -32.74 -15.17
C ASN A 193 -5.90 -32.42 -16.63
N PRO A 194 -5.14 -31.34 -16.88
CA PRO A 194 -4.70 -30.96 -18.23
C PRO A 194 -3.91 -32.05 -18.98
N SER A 195 -3.30 -33.01 -18.28
CA SER A 195 -2.60 -34.14 -18.90
C SER A 195 -3.54 -35.16 -19.57
N ARG A 196 -4.85 -35.08 -19.30
CA ARG A 196 -5.91 -35.89 -19.92
C ARG A 196 -6.84 -34.99 -20.74
N PRO A 197 -6.49 -34.66 -21.99
CA PRO A 197 -7.12 -33.56 -22.72
C PRO A 197 -8.60 -33.78 -23.03
N GLU A 198 -9.05 -35.03 -23.21
CA GLU A 198 -10.46 -35.35 -23.48
C GLU A 198 -11.33 -35.13 -22.25
N GLU A 199 -11.01 -35.81 -21.14
CA GLU A 199 -11.66 -35.63 -19.83
C GLU A 199 -11.65 -34.16 -19.39
N TYR A 200 -10.51 -33.48 -19.55
CA TYR A 200 -10.35 -32.09 -19.13
C TYR A 200 -11.18 -31.12 -19.97
N ARG A 201 -11.35 -31.39 -21.26
CA ARG A 201 -12.19 -30.55 -22.14
C ARG A 201 -13.64 -30.61 -21.70
N GLU A 202 -14.15 -31.82 -21.46
CA GLU A 202 -15.53 -32.02 -20.98
C GLU A 202 -15.74 -31.42 -19.58
N PHE A 203 -14.80 -31.65 -18.66
CA PHE A 203 -14.81 -31.01 -17.34
C PHE A 203 -14.91 -29.49 -17.45
N ARG A 204 -14.08 -28.86 -18.30
CA ARG A 204 -14.12 -27.40 -18.52
C ARG A 204 -15.43 -26.94 -19.15
N HIS A 205 -15.99 -27.72 -20.07
CA HIS A 205 -17.25 -27.39 -20.71
C HIS A 205 -18.39 -27.36 -19.71
N ILE A 206 -18.50 -28.39 -18.86
CA ILE A 206 -19.50 -28.43 -17.77
C ILE A 206 -19.28 -27.28 -16.79
N ALA A 207 -18.05 -27.05 -16.36
CA ALA A 207 -17.73 -25.99 -15.40
C ALA A 207 -18.14 -24.60 -15.92
N LEU A 208 -17.89 -24.31 -17.22
CA LEU A 208 -18.33 -23.07 -17.86
C LEU A 208 -19.86 -22.98 -18.01
N HIS A 209 -20.53 -24.12 -18.27
CA HIS A 209 -21.98 -24.16 -18.36
C HIS A 209 -22.63 -23.84 -17.00
N LEU A 210 -22.10 -24.40 -15.91
CA LEU A 210 -22.53 -24.10 -14.54
C LEU A 210 -22.35 -22.62 -14.21
N SER A 211 -21.25 -22.00 -14.64
CA SER A 211 -21.06 -20.55 -14.49
C SER A 211 -22.13 -19.73 -15.19
N SER A 212 -22.47 -20.10 -16.43
CA SER A 212 -23.55 -19.45 -17.19
C SER A 212 -24.91 -19.60 -16.49
N LEU A 213 -25.23 -20.81 -16.00
CA LEU A 213 -26.47 -21.08 -15.27
C LEU A 213 -26.54 -20.30 -13.94
N LYS A 214 -25.41 -20.16 -13.24
CA LYS A 214 -25.37 -19.33 -12.03
C LYS A 214 -25.60 -17.86 -12.33
N GLN A 215 -25.00 -17.35 -13.41
CA GLN A 215 -25.16 -15.96 -13.82
C GLN A 215 -26.61 -15.63 -14.22
N SER A 216 -27.35 -16.62 -14.73
CA SER A 216 -28.78 -16.49 -15.03
C SER A 216 -29.71 -16.83 -13.85
N ASN A 217 -29.18 -17.07 -12.65
CA ASN A 217 -29.93 -17.53 -11.46
C ASN A 217 -30.72 -18.84 -11.69
N ALA A 218 -30.25 -19.69 -12.61
CA ALA A 218 -30.84 -20.98 -12.94
C ALA A 218 -30.10 -22.16 -12.30
N LEU A 219 -29.03 -21.91 -11.53
CA LEU A 219 -28.26 -22.93 -10.82
C LEU A 219 -28.53 -22.86 -9.31
N TYR A 220 -28.98 -23.99 -8.76
CA TYR A 220 -29.11 -24.22 -7.33
C TYR A 220 -28.20 -25.38 -6.93
N ALA A 221 -27.45 -25.20 -5.84
CA ALA A 221 -26.60 -26.25 -5.28
C ALA A 221 -27.02 -26.48 -3.83
N GLN A 222 -27.10 -27.74 -3.43
CA GLN A 222 -27.41 -28.16 -2.06
C GLN A 222 -26.47 -29.30 -1.66
N PRO A 223 -26.17 -29.44 -0.36
CA PRO A 223 -25.41 -30.58 0.14
C PRO A 223 -26.10 -31.91 -0.21
N LEU A 224 -25.31 -32.92 -0.52
CA LEU A 224 -25.80 -34.28 -0.74
C LEU A 224 -26.10 -34.92 0.61
N ILE A 225 -27.39 -35.09 0.92
CA ILE A 225 -27.84 -35.83 2.10
C ILE A 225 -28.04 -37.28 1.68
N TRP A 226 -27.14 -38.16 2.12
CA TRP A 226 -27.31 -39.60 1.96
C TRP A 226 -28.14 -40.11 3.14
N GLU A 227 -29.35 -40.62 2.88
CA GLU A 227 -30.06 -41.44 3.86
C GLU A 227 -29.36 -42.80 3.92
N GLU A 228 -28.79 -43.14 5.07
CA GLU A 228 -28.35 -44.51 5.36
C GLU A 228 -29.61 -45.39 5.40
N VAL A 229 -29.78 -46.23 4.38
CA VAL A 229 -30.83 -47.26 4.29
C VAL A 229 -30.35 -48.54 4.96
#